data_AF-A0A6I8LWJ0-F1
#
_entry.id   AF-A0A6I8LWJ0-F1
#
_cell.length_a   1.000
_cell.length_b   1.000
_cell.length_c   1.000
_cell.angle_alpha   90.00
_cell.angle_beta   90.00
_cell.angle_gamma   90.00
#
_symmetry.space_group_name_H-M   'P 1'
#
loop_
_entity.id
_entity.type
_entity.pdbx_description
1 polymer ?
#
loop_
_entity_poly.entity_id
_entity_poly.type
_entity_poly.pdbx_seq_one_letter_code
_entity_poly.pdbx_strand_id
1 'polypeptide(L)'
;MNDPARAAAERIFAAAAELGTTRQEAVLVTRAVHAVKNGRPTDVALTDTDQHRRRKLAHVVGTVLWEPGLDATAVLEAVIAARRPAGADPVMAG
;
A
#
# COMPACT_ATOMS: atom_id res chain seq x y z
N MET A 1 -20.30 3.51 -8.33
CA MET A 1 -20.21 2.60 -7.17
C MET A 1 -18.81 2.80 -6.62
N ASN A 2 -18.67 3.47 -5.47
CA ASN A 2 -17.35 3.72 -4.88
C ASN A 2 -16.76 2.36 -4.47
N ASP A 3 -15.67 1.97 -5.10
CA ASP A 3 -14.95 0.76 -4.75
C ASP A 3 -14.24 1.02 -3.40
N PRO A 4 -14.67 0.37 -2.30
CA PRO A 4 -14.12 0.63 -0.98
C PRO A 4 -12.63 0.25 -0.89
N ALA A 5 -12.16 -0.70 -1.69
CA ALA A 5 -10.75 -1.05 -1.78
C ALA A 5 -9.93 0.03 -2.49
N ARG A 6 -10.51 0.67 -3.51
CA ARG A 6 -9.89 1.83 -4.17
C ARG A 6 -9.78 3.04 -3.23
N ALA A 7 -10.84 3.34 -2.48
CA ALA A 7 -10.81 4.40 -1.47
C ALA A 7 -9.77 4.11 -0.36
N ALA A 8 -9.64 2.85 0.07
CA ALA A 8 -8.59 2.42 0.99
C ALA A 8 -7.18 2.60 0.40
N ALA A 9 -6.96 2.25 -0.87
CA ALA A 9 -5.69 2.47 -1.54
C ALA A 9 -5.32 3.96 -1.63
N GLU A 10 -6.27 4.83 -1.93
CA GLU A 10 -6.06 6.29 -1.95
C GLU A 10 -5.67 6.84 -0.58
N ARG A 11 -6.31 6.35 0.50
CA ARG A 11 -5.93 6.69 1.89
C ARG A 11 -4.50 6.28 2.22
N ILE A 12 -4.08 5.09 1.80
CA ILE A 12 -2.70 4.60 1.99
C ILE A 12 -1.70 5.50 1.27
N PHE A 13 -1.99 5.93 0.04
CA PHE A 13 -1.11 6.84 -0.69
C PHE A 13 -1.09 8.26 -0.13
N ALA A 14 -2.22 8.76 0.38
CA ALA A 14 -2.26 10.05 1.07
C ALA A 14 -1.38 10.03 2.33
N ALA A 15 -1.52 9.00 3.17
CA ALA A 15 -0.67 8.83 4.35
C ALA A 15 0.82 8.70 3.99
N ALA A 16 1.13 8.00 2.90
CA ALA A 16 2.50 7.91 2.39
C ALA A 16 3.06 9.29 2.01
N ALA A 17 2.26 10.14 1.34
CA ALA A 17 2.66 11.49 0.96
C ALA A 17 2.85 12.42 2.18
N GLU A 18 1.96 12.35 3.17
CA GLU A 18 2.08 13.11 4.42
C GLU A 18 3.34 12.74 5.21
N LEU A 19 3.73 11.46 5.16
CA LEU A 19 4.97 10.97 5.77
C LEU A 19 6.23 11.27 4.93
N GLY A 20 6.08 11.94 3.78
CA GLY A 20 7.18 12.24 2.87
C GLY A 20 7.80 11.00 2.24
N THR A 21 6.98 9.97 1.97
CA THR A 21 7.40 8.71 1.35
C THR A 21 6.84 8.58 -0.08
N THR A 22 7.38 7.65 -0.85
CA THR A 22 6.97 7.45 -2.25
C THR A 22 5.78 6.48 -2.35
N ARG A 23 5.02 6.55 -3.45
CA ARG A 23 4.00 5.55 -3.75
C ARG A 23 4.57 4.12 -3.86
N GLN A 24 5.81 3.99 -4.34
CA GLN A 24 6.49 2.70 -4.39
C GLN A 24 6.74 2.15 -2.98
N GLU A 25 7.13 3.01 -2.05
CA GLU A 25 7.30 2.66 -0.64
C GLU A 25 5.98 2.21 -0.01
N ALA A 26 4.88 2.93 -0.29
CA ALA A 26 3.54 2.55 0.13
C ALA A 26 3.15 1.13 -0.34
N VAL A 27 3.47 0.78 -1.59
CA VAL A 27 3.20 -0.57 -2.13
C VAL A 27 4.04 -1.64 -1.43
N LEU A 28 5.33 -1.38 -1.18
CA LEU A 28 6.21 -2.32 -0.48
C LEU A 28 5.72 -2.58 0.95
N VAL A 29 5.39 -1.53 1.69
CA VAL A 29 4.85 -1.64 3.05
C VAL A 29 3.48 -2.33 3.05
N THR A 30 2.61 -2.04 2.09
CA THR A 30 1.30 -2.71 1.95
C THR A 30 1.45 -4.22 1.75
N ARG A 31 2.36 -4.63 0.86
CA ARG A 31 2.70 -6.05 0.65
C ARG A 31 3.23 -6.71 1.92
N ALA A 32 4.12 -6.03 2.63
CA ALA A 32 4.72 -6.55 3.86
C ALA A 32 3.67 -6.81 4.94
N VAL A 33 2.80 -5.82 5.21
CA VAL A 33 1.74 -5.94 6.22
C VAL A 33 0.68 -6.96 5.81
N HIS A 34 0.33 -7.03 4.52
CA HIS A 34 -0.57 -8.07 4.02
C HIS A 34 -0.01 -9.48 4.23
N ALA A 35 1.29 -9.70 3.97
CA ALA A 35 1.95 -10.98 4.21
C ALA A 35 1.89 -11.37 5.70
N VAL A 36 2.21 -10.44 6.61
CA VAL A 36 2.15 -10.66 8.06
C VAL A 36 0.72 -10.98 8.52
N LYS A 37 -0.29 -10.25 8.01
CA LYS A 37 -1.71 -10.51 8.32
C LYS A 37 -2.13 -11.95 7.95
N ASN A 38 -1.54 -12.51 6.90
CA ASN A 38 -1.81 -13.86 6.41
C ASN A 38 -0.83 -14.91 6.97
N GLY A 39 -0.12 -14.62 8.07
CA GLY A 39 0.78 -15.55 8.74
C GLY A 39 2.06 -15.88 7.95
N ARG A 40 2.42 -15.04 6.97
CA ARG A 40 3.63 -15.23 6.16
C ARG A 40 4.75 -14.29 6.62
N PRO A 41 6.02 -14.71 6.53
CA PRO A 41 7.16 -13.84 6.77
C PRO A 41 7.24 -12.73 5.71
N THR A 42 7.95 -11.65 6.02
CA THR A 42 8.22 -10.57 5.06
C THR A 42 9.70 -10.21 5.06
N ASP A 43 10.27 -10.05 3.88
CA ASP A 43 11.66 -9.61 3.68
C ASP A 43 11.79 -8.07 3.73
N VAL A 44 10.66 -7.35 3.87
CA VAL A 44 10.68 -5.90 4.04
C VAL A 44 11.01 -5.59 5.48
N ALA A 45 12.24 -5.13 5.73
CA ALA A 45 12.63 -4.62 7.03
C ALA A 45 11.76 -3.41 7.40
N LEU A 46 10.82 -3.60 8.32
CA LEU A 46 9.99 -2.55 8.95
C LEU A 46 10.75 -1.83 10.08
N THR A 47 12.09 -1.80 9.99
CA THR A 47 12.96 -1.04 10.86
C THR A 47 13.23 0.31 10.25
N ASP A 48 13.45 1.26 11.12
CA ASP A 48 13.15 2.62 10.84
C ASP A 48 14.20 3.37 11.65
N THR A 49 15.10 4.08 10.96
CA THR A 49 16.00 5.17 11.38
C THR A 49 15.87 6.28 10.32
N ASP A 50 15.83 7.58 10.67
CA ASP A 50 14.90 8.47 9.97
C ASP A 50 13.46 7.92 10.09
N GLN A 51 13.04 7.84 11.35
CA GLN A 51 13.24 6.62 12.17
C GLN A 51 11.98 5.85 12.48
N HIS A 52 10.83 6.27 11.98
CA HIS A 52 9.55 5.57 12.12
C HIS A 52 8.62 5.77 10.90
N ARG A 53 9.10 6.16 9.71
CA ARG A 53 8.25 6.38 8.53
C ARG A 53 7.65 5.08 7.97
N ARG A 54 8.43 4.01 7.79
CA ARG A 54 7.93 2.70 7.33
C ARG A 54 7.05 2.03 8.37
N ARG A 55 7.36 2.17 9.65
CA ARG A 55 6.63 1.65 10.80
C ARG A 55 5.33 2.42 11.03
N LYS A 56 5.31 3.74 10.88
CA LYS A 56 4.08 4.58 10.88
C LYS A 56 3.20 4.23 9.69
N LEU A 57 3.77 4.12 8.50
CA LEU A 57 3.03 3.69 7.32
C LEU A 57 2.50 2.25 7.48
N ALA A 58 3.29 1.34 8.05
CA ALA A 58 2.86 -0.03 8.34
C ALA A 58 1.73 -0.07 9.38
N HIS A 59 1.74 0.82 10.36
CA HIS A 59 0.62 0.97 11.30
C HIS A 59 -0.66 1.40 10.58
N VAL A 60 -0.59 2.45 9.73
CA VAL A 60 -1.74 2.93 8.95
C VAL A 60 -2.26 1.85 7.99
N VAL A 61 -1.37 1.20 7.25
CA VAL A 61 -1.69 0.08 6.37
C VAL A 61 -2.32 -1.05 7.17
N GLY A 62 -1.77 -1.37 8.35
CA GLY A 62 -2.34 -2.35 9.26
C GLY A 62 -3.77 -2.01 9.65
N THR A 63 -4.02 -0.79 10.11
CA THR A 63 -5.37 -0.37 10.49
C THR A 63 -6.35 -0.47 9.32
N VAL A 64 -5.94 -0.03 8.12
CA VAL A 64 -6.78 -0.09 6.91
C VAL A 64 -7.06 -1.54 6.50
N LEU A 65 -6.04 -2.39 6.48
CA LEU A 65 -6.21 -3.80 6.11
C LEU A 65 -7.03 -4.57 7.15
N TRP A 66 -7.09 -4.13 8.41
CA TRP A 66 -7.91 -4.73 9.46
C TRP A 66 -9.31 -4.11 9.60
N GLU A 67 -9.68 -3.12 8.77
CA GLU A 67 -11.02 -2.53 8.80
C GLU A 67 -12.11 -3.60 8.55
N PRO A 68 -13.12 -3.72 9.42
CA PRO A 68 -14.19 -4.68 9.24
C PRO A 68 -15.00 -4.32 7.99
N GLY A 69 -15.17 -5.30 7.09
CA GLY A 69 -15.86 -5.11 5.82
C GLY A 69 -14.96 -4.79 4.62
N LEU A 70 -13.65 -4.66 4.83
CA LEU A 70 -12.67 -4.61 3.73
C LEU A 70 -12.00 -5.96 3.52
N ASP A 71 -11.92 -6.38 2.25
CA ASP A 71 -11.04 -7.48 1.85
C ASP A 71 -9.61 -6.97 1.68
N ALA A 72 -8.70 -7.49 2.52
CA ALA A 72 -7.29 -7.13 2.50
C ALA A 72 -6.62 -7.47 1.15
N THR A 73 -7.08 -8.50 0.46
CA THR A 73 -6.57 -8.88 -0.87
C THR A 73 -6.98 -7.84 -1.90
N ALA A 74 -8.27 -7.49 -1.93
CA ALA A 74 -8.79 -6.45 -2.82
C ALA A 74 -8.10 -5.09 -2.60
N VAL A 75 -7.82 -4.71 -1.34
CA VAL A 75 -7.06 -3.48 -1.03
C VAL A 75 -5.63 -3.55 -1.57
N LEU A 76 -4.95 -4.69 -1.41
CA LEU A 76 -3.60 -4.88 -1.96
C LEU A 76 -3.60 -4.76 -3.49
N GLU A 77 -4.55 -5.40 -4.18
CA GLU A 77 -4.71 -5.30 -5.64
C GLU A 77 -4.97 -3.87 -6.08
N ALA A 78 -5.84 -3.14 -5.37
CA ALA A 78 -6.11 -1.74 -5.65
C ALA A 78 -4.87 -0.85 -5.47
N VAL A 79 -4.07 -1.06 -4.42
CA VAL A 79 -2.79 -0.36 -4.20
C VAL A 79 -1.80 -0.65 -5.33
N ILE A 80 -1.70 -1.91 -5.78
CA ILE A 80 -0.82 -2.28 -6.89
C ILE A 80 -1.30 -1.64 -8.21
N ALA A 81 -2.60 -1.70 -8.48
CA ALA A 81 -3.19 -1.14 -9.70
C ALA A 81 -3.02 0.38 -9.77
N ALA A 82 -3.26 1.09 -8.68
CA ALA A 82 -3.15 2.55 -8.59
C ALA A 82 -1.70 3.07 -8.55
N ARG A 83 -0.70 2.18 -8.38
CA ARG A 83 0.72 2.53 -8.59
C ARG A 83 0.99 2.86 -10.06
N ARG A 84 0.29 2.24 -11.02
CA ARG A 84 0.48 2.53 -12.44
C ARG A 84 -0.07 3.94 -12.71
N PRO A 85 0.75 4.90 -13.17
CA PRO A 85 0.22 6.19 -13.58
C PRO A 85 -0.78 5.94 -14.72
N ALA A 86 -1.91 6.65 -14.70
CA ALA A 86 -2.99 6.55 -15.68
C ALA A 86 -2.61 7.02 -17.11
N GLY A 87 -1.34 6.93 -17.49
CA GLY A 87 -0.80 7.33 -18.79
C GLY A 87 0.43 6.52 -19.23
N ALA A 88 0.67 5.33 -18.65
CA ALA A 88 1.58 4.37 -19.26
C ALA A 88 0.81 3.59 -20.34
N ASP A 89 0.45 4.28 -21.42
CA ASP A 89 0.09 3.64 -22.68
C ASP A 89 1.29 2.78 -23.14
N PRO A 90 1.07 1.57 -23.68
CA PRO A 90 2.11 0.88 -24.41
C PRO A 90 2.40 1.72 -25.67
N VAL A 91 3.45 2.54 -25.58
CA VAL A 91 3.99 3.21 -26.76
C VAL A 91 4.37 2.10 -27.73
N MET A 92 3.66 2.09 -28.85
CA MET A 92 3.93 1.30 -30.05
C MET A 92 5.44 1.28 -30.30
N ALA A 93 6.06 0.12 -30.09
CA ALA A 93 7.41 -0.17 -30.54
C ALA A 93 7.35 -1.50 -31.29
N GLY A 94 7.42 -1.43 -32.63
CA GLY A 94 7.51 -2.56 -33.55
C GLY A 94 6.44 -2.54 -34.61
#